data_AF-A0A371B7E9-F1
#
_entry.id   AF-A0A371B7E9-F1
#
_cell.length_a   1.000
_cell.length_b   1.000
_cell.length_c   1.000
_cell.angle_alpha   90.00
_cell.angle_beta   90.00
_cell.angle_gamma   90.00
#
_symmetry.space_group_name_H-M   'P 1'
#
loop_
_entity.id
_entity.type
_entity.pdbx_description
1 polymer ?
#
loop_
_entity_poly.entity_id
_entity_poly.type
_entity_poly.pdbx_seq_one_letter_code
_entity_poly.pdbx_strand_id
1 'polypeptide(L)'
;MTTATQSLIMELDAALSAATNHRQLEILRRVTDLFIIGADRYNDEQVAIFDDVIARLIAKMDQRALRELSARLADVANPPRSVVAQLSGSDDIAISGPALEKSEGISDEALVSIANNKSQKHLKAIAGRSTLSEVVTDVLVDRGDSEVSRRVGANLGARLSEMGFVKLINRAKKDRNLADAISTRADLPPELVPFLKLALESQ
;
A
#
# COMPACT_ATOMS: atom_id res chain seq x y z
N MET A 1 10.38 26.31 -6.33
CA MET A 1 11.73 25.70 -6.31
C MET A 1 12.75 26.71 -6.85
N THR A 2 13.88 26.89 -6.18
CA THR A 2 14.93 27.85 -6.56
C THR A 2 15.82 27.30 -7.68
N THR A 3 16.33 28.19 -8.55
CA THR A 3 17.19 27.86 -9.70
C THR A 3 18.46 27.08 -9.32
N ALA A 4 19.00 27.31 -8.12
CA ALA A 4 20.14 26.56 -7.58
C ALA A 4 19.83 25.08 -7.33
N THR A 5 18.62 24.78 -6.85
CA THR A 5 18.17 23.39 -6.60
C THR A 5 18.03 22.64 -7.93
N GLN A 6 17.54 23.30 -8.98
CA GLN A 6 17.44 22.71 -10.32
C GLN A 6 18.81 22.40 -10.92
N SER A 7 19.81 23.28 -10.74
CA SER A 7 21.18 23.04 -11.21
C SER A 7 21.81 21.81 -10.56
N LEU A 8 21.67 21.67 -9.24
CA LEU A 8 22.18 20.51 -8.49
C LEU A 8 21.50 19.20 -8.93
N ILE A 9 20.20 19.23 -9.21
CA ILE A 9 19.46 18.07 -9.69
C ILE A 9 19.95 17.66 -11.09
N MET A 10 20.22 18.62 -11.99
CA MET A 10 20.76 18.32 -13.32
C MET A 10 22.17 17.73 -13.27
N GLU A 11 23.03 18.25 -12.40
CA GLU A 11 24.37 17.68 -12.17
C GLU A 11 24.29 16.25 -11.61
N LEU A 12 23.33 16.00 -10.72
CA LEU A 12 23.07 14.65 -10.21
C LEU A 12 22.64 13.71 -11.34
N ASP A 13 21.70 14.10 -12.21
CA ASP A 13 21.25 13.26 -13.34
C ASP A 13 22.41 12.89 -14.28
N ALA A 14 23.29 13.85 -14.57
CA ALA A 14 24.47 13.64 -15.41
C ALA A 14 25.46 12.67 -14.74
N ALA A 15 25.74 12.87 -13.46
CA ALA A 15 26.63 12.01 -12.68
C ALA A 15 26.07 10.59 -12.54
N LEU A 16 24.75 10.45 -12.34
CA LEU A 16 24.10 9.15 -12.27
C LEU A 16 24.16 8.43 -13.61
N SER A 17 23.97 9.13 -14.73
CA SER A 17 24.02 8.50 -16.05
C SER A 17 25.39 7.95 -16.42
N ALA A 18 26.47 8.49 -15.84
CA ALA A 18 27.84 8.00 -16.01
C ALA A 18 28.26 6.93 -14.99
N ALA A 19 27.47 6.71 -13.92
CA ALA A 19 27.83 5.82 -12.82
C ALA A 19 27.47 4.35 -13.10
N THR A 20 28.30 3.42 -12.62
CA THR A 20 27.98 1.98 -12.59
C THR A 20 26.78 1.70 -11.69
N ASN A 21 26.02 0.63 -11.98
CA ASN A 21 24.88 0.18 -11.16
C ASN A 21 25.24 0.03 -9.66
N HIS A 22 26.44 -0.46 -9.35
CA HIS A 22 26.90 -0.61 -7.97
C HIS A 22 26.99 0.74 -7.24
N ARG A 23 27.63 1.74 -7.85
CA ARG A 23 27.74 3.10 -7.30
C ARG A 23 26.39 3.79 -7.17
N GLN A 24 25.49 3.61 -8.13
CA GLN A 24 24.12 4.16 -8.03
C GLN A 24 23.35 3.54 -6.87
N LEU A 25 23.48 2.23 -6.65
CA LEU A 25 22.88 1.54 -5.51
C LEU A 25 23.43 2.03 -4.17
N GLU A 26 24.74 2.27 -4.08
CA GLU A 26 25.35 2.86 -2.87
C GLU A 26 24.81 4.27 -2.60
N ILE A 27 24.67 5.10 -3.64
CA ILE A 27 24.09 6.44 -3.51
C ILE A 27 22.64 6.35 -3.03
N LEU A 28 21.83 5.49 -3.65
CA LEU A 28 20.44 5.26 -3.23
C LEU A 28 20.37 4.87 -1.75
N ARG A 29 21.16 3.88 -1.33
CA ARG A 29 21.19 3.44 0.07
C ARG A 29 21.54 4.59 1.02
N ARG A 30 22.58 5.37 0.72
CA ARG A 30 22.99 6.51 1.56
C ARG A 30 21.94 7.61 1.63
N VAL A 31 21.29 7.93 0.50
CA VAL A 31 20.21 8.92 0.46
C VAL A 31 19.00 8.42 1.25
N THR A 32 18.64 7.15 1.11
CA THR A 32 17.57 6.53 1.90
C THR A 32 17.92 6.45 3.39
N ASP A 33 19.17 6.16 3.76
CA ASP A 33 19.64 6.20 5.15
C ASP A 33 19.45 7.60 5.73
N LEU A 34 19.93 8.63 5.01
CA LEU A 34 19.80 10.02 5.42
C LEU A 34 18.33 10.43 5.58
N PHE A 35 17.49 10.04 4.62
CA PHE A 35 16.06 10.29 4.68
C PHE A 35 15.42 9.67 5.93
N ILE A 36 15.65 8.37 6.17
CA ILE A 36 15.04 7.65 7.30
C ILE A 36 15.51 8.21 8.64
N ILE A 37 16.78 8.58 8.79
CA ILE A 37 17.31 9.16 10.03
C ILE A 37 16.60 10.47 10.41
N GLY A 38 16.21 11.27 9.41
CA GLY A 38 15.55 12.56 9.63
C GLY A 38 14.04 12.57 9.40
N ALA A 39 13.43 11.45 9.01
CA ALA A 39 12.05 11.41 8.50
C ALA A 39 11.02 12.07 9.43
N ASP A 40 11.12 11.82 10.73
CA ASP A 40 10.19 12.39 11.73
C ASP A 40 10.34 13.91 11.93
N ARG A 41 11.41 14.51 11.41
CA ARG A 41 11.74 15.94 11.57
C ARG A 41 11.60 16.73 10.28
N TYR A 42 11.50 16.06 9.14
CA TYR A 42 11.40 16.72 7.85
C TYR A 42 9.99 17.26 7.64
N ASN A 43 9.93 18.51 7.19
CA ASN A 43 8.70 19.09 6.67
C ASN A 43 8.44 18.62 5.23
N ASP A 44 7.25 18.92 4.70
CA ASP A 44 6.84 18.47 3.36
C ASP A 44 7.78 18.99 2.24
N GLU A 45 8.35 20.18 2.39
CA GLU A 45 9.31 20.73 1.41
C GLU A 45 10.62 19.94 1.39
N GLN A 46 11.12 19.55 2.56
CA GLN A 46 12.32 18.72 2.69
C GLN A 46 12.07 17.30 2.18
N VAL A 47 10.92 16.71 2.50
CA VAL A 47 10.52 15.40 1.96
C VAL A 47 10.44 15.45 0.44
N ALA A 48 9.89 16.52 -0.15
CA ALA A 48 9.82 16.68 -1.61
C ALA A 48 11.20 16.67 -2.29
N ILE A 49 12.23 17.25 -1.65
CA ILE A 49 13.61 17.21 -2.19
C ILE A 49 14.13 15.77 -2.21
N PHE A 50 13.92 15.01 -1.14
CA PHE A 50 14.30 13.59 -1.11
C PHE A 50 13.49 12.77 -2.12
N ASP A 51 12.20 13.05 -2.26
CA ASP A 51 11.31 12.39 -3.21
C ASP A 51 11.83 12.55 -4.65
N ASP A 52 12.15 13.77 -5.07
CA ASP A 52 12.71 14.06 -6.40
C ASP A 52 14.03 13.32 -6.65
N VAL A 53 14.93 13.31 -5.67
CA VAL A 53 16.24 12.66 -5.77
C VAL A 53 16.09 11.14 -5.83
N ILE A 54 15.30 10.55 -4.94
CA ILE A 54 15.11 9.11 -4.87
C ILE A 54 14.35 8.62 -6.11
N ALA A 55 13.32 9.33 -6.58
CA ALA A 55 12.56 8.97 -7.79
C ALA A 55 13.47 8.83 -9.03
N ARG A 56 14.45 9.73 -9.18
CA ARG A 56 15.44 9.68 -10.28
C ARG A 56 16.40 8.51 -10.13
N LEU A 57 16.85 8.24 -8.91
CA LEU A 57 17.74 7.12 -8.61
C LEU A 57 17.08 5.78 -8.97
N ILE A 58 15.81 5.60 -8.60
CA ILE A 58 15.11 4.32 -8.77
C ILE A 58 14.70 4.03 -10.21
N ALA A 59 14.62 5.04 -11.09
CA ALA A 59 14.24 4.88 -12.49
C ALA A 59 15.14 3.90 -13.27
N LYS A 60 16.39 3.70 -12.83
CA LYS A 60 17.38 2.81 -13.47
C LYS A 60 17.80 1.63 -12.59
N MET A 61 17.13 1.42 -11.45
CA MET A 61 17.50 0.38 -10.50
C MET A 61 16.94 -0.99 -10.90
N ASP A 62 17.65 -2.04 -10.47
CA ASP A 62 17.16 -3.40 -10.59
C ASP A 62 16.04 -3.71 -9.58
N GLN A 63 15.34 -4.82 -9.80
CA GLN A 63 14.23 -5.24 -8.94
C GLN A 63 14.69 -5.50 -7.48
N ARG A 64 15.93 -5.93 -7.26
CA ARG A 64 16.44 -6.22 -5.92
C ARG A 64 16.58 -4.93 -5.11
N ALA A 65 17.12 -3.88 -5.70
CA ALA A 65 17.24 -2.57 -5.10
C ALA A 65 15.87 -1.95 -4.79
N LEU A 66 14.89 -2.08 -5.70
CA LEU A 66 13.54 -1.58 -5.49
C LEU A 66 12.82 -2.32 -4.35
N ARG A 67 13.00 -3.64 -4.22
CA ARG A 67 12.45 -4.41 -3.09
C ARG A 67 13.05 -3.96 -1.76
N GLU A 68 14.36 -3.76 -1.72
CA GLU A 68 15.06 -3.24 -0.52
C GLU A 68 14.51 -1.86 -0.15
N LEU A 69 14.41 -0.95 -1.11
CA LEU A 69 13.89 0.40 -0.87
C LEU A 69 12.44 0.38 -0.38
N SER A 70 11.57 -0.42 -1.00
CA SER A 70 10.17 -0.54 -0.61
C SER A 70 10.02 -1.01 0.82
N ALA A 71 10.74 -2.07 1.21
CA ALA A 71 10.72 -2.55 2.59
C ALA A 71 11.18 -1.49 3.59
N ARG A 72 12.19 -0.68 3.22
CA ARG A 72 12.73 0.38 4.08
C ARG A 72 11.81 1.59 4.24
N LEU A 73 11.04 1.92 3.21
CA LEU A 73 10.13 3.09 3.24
C LEU A 73 8.72 2.74 3.72
N ALA A 74 8.36 1.46 3.82
CA ALA A 74 7.00 1.00 4.09
C ALA A 74 6.42 1.51 5.42
N ASP A 75 7.24 1.62 6.46
CA ASP A 75 6.84 2.03 7.81
C ASP A 75 7.15 3.51 8.12
N VAL A 76 7.59 4.30 7.13
CA VAL A 76 7.91 5.72 7.34
C VAL A 76 6.61 6.54 7.36
N ALA A 77 6.42 7.33 8.42
CA ALA A 77 5.19 8.11 8.65
C ALA A 77 4.96 9.22 7.60
N ASN A 78 6.00 9.95 7.21
CA ASN A 78 5.94 10.96 6.14
C ASN A 78 6.81 10.54 4.94
N PRO A 79 6.40 9.54 4.14
CA PRO A 79 7.25 8.97 3.11
C PRO A 79 7.27 9.83 1.84
N PRO A 80 8.30 9.69 0.98
CA PRO A 80 8.39 10.39 -0.30
C PRO A 80 7.28 9.88 -1.23
N ARG A 81 6.30 10.74 -1.53
CA ARG A 81 5.01 10.35 -2.11
C ARG A 81 5.14 9.80 -3.53
N SER A 82 5.93 10.45 -4.39
CA SER A 82 6.14 9.98 -5.77
C SER A 82 6.88 8.64 -5.80
N VAL A 83 7.87 8.44 -4.92
CA VAL A 83 8.58 7.17 -4.76
C VAL A 83 7.63 6.06 -4.29
N VAL A 84 6.82 6.31 -3.26
CA VAL A 84 5.83 5.33 -2.78
C VAL A 84 4.81 5.00 -3.88
N ALA A 85 4.34 5.98 -4.63
CA ALA A 85 3.43 5.77 -5.76
C ALA A 85 4.07 4.87 -6.83
N GLN A 86 5.35 5.11 -7.18
CA GLN A 86 6.06 4.27 -8.15
C GLN A 86 6.26 2.83 -7.64
N LEU A 87 6.65 2.65 -6.38
CA LEU A 87 6.87 1.32 -5.80
C LEU A 87 5.56 0.53 -5.69
N SER A 88 4.50 1.16 -5.17
CA SER A 88 3.17 0.55 -5.02
C SER A 88 2.50 0.22 -6.35
N GLY A 89 2.83 0.94 -7.42
CA GLY A 89 2.36 0.68 -8.78
C GLY A 89 3.07 -0.48 -9.50
N SER A 90 4.14 -1.04 -8.94
CA SER A 90 4.87 -2.17 -9.55
C SER A 90 3.98 -3.42 -9.70
N ASP A 91 4.16 -4.18 -10.79
CA ASP A 91 3.53 -5.49 -10.95
C ASP A 91 4.21 -6.59 -10.11
N ASP A 92 5.46 -6.37 -9.70
CA ASP A 92 6.14 -7.27 -8.77
C ASP A 92 5.66 -7.00 -7.35
N ILE A 93 4.90 -7.94 -6.79
CA ILE A 93 4.39 -7.87 -5.42
C ILE A 93 5.50 -7.75 -4.37
N ALA A 94 6.70 -8.25 -4.64
CA ALA A 94 7.81 -8.10 -3.71
C ALA A 94 8.27 -6.63 -3.59
N ILE A 95 7.97 -5.80 -4.60
CA ILE A 95 8.22 -4.35 -4.60
C ILE A 95 6.98 -3.62 -4.09
N SER A 96 5.78 -3.90 -4.61
CA SER A 96 4.59 -3.11 -4.26
C SER A 96 4.01 -3.48 -2.90
N GLY A 97 4.13 -4.74 -2.48
CA GLY A 97 3.51 -5.29 -1.28
C GLY A 97 3.79 -4.50 0.01
N PRO A 98 5.06 -4.23 0.38
CA PRO A 98 5.37 -3.50 1.60
C PRO A 98 4.71 -2.12 1.66
N ALA A 99 4.77 -1.36 0.56
CA ALA A 99 4.13 -0.05 0.46
C ALA A 99 2.61 -0.14 0.54
N LEU A 100 1.99 -1.08 -0.17
CA LEU A 100 0.53 -1.27 -0.17
C LEU A 100 -0.01 -1.63 1.21
N GLU A 101 0.71 -2.47 1.97
CA GLU A 101 0.26 -2.98 3.27
C GLU A 101 0.47 -1.97 4.41
N LYS A 102 1.50 -1.10 4.32
CA LYS A 102 1.92 -0.30 5.49
C LYS A 102 2.01 1.20 5.28
N SER A 103 2.28 1.67 4.07
CA SER A 103 2.56 3.09 3.84
C SER A 103 1.32 3.95 4.01
N GLU A 104 1.41 5.02 4.80
CA GLU A 104 0.34 6.03 4.94
C GLU A 104 0.34 7.05 3.78
N GLY A 105 1.37 7.02 2.93
CA GLY A 105 1.53 7.96 1.80
C GLY A 105 0.72 7.63 0.55
N ILE A 106 -0.20 6.67 0.60
CA ILE A 106 -1.03 6.25 -0.55
C ILE A 106 -2.48 6.69 -0.30
N SER A 107 -3.04 7.46 -1.23
CA SER A 107 -4.43 7.90 -1.15
C SER A 107 -5.42 6.78 -1.47
N ASP A 108 -6.67 6.93 -1.01
CA ASP A 108 -7.73 5.97 -1.28
C ASP A 108 -8.00 5.83 -2.79
N GLU A 109 -7.93 6.92 -3.56
CA GLU A 109 -8.10 6.88 -5.02
C GLU A 109 -7.01 6.03 -5.69
N ALA A 110 -5.78 6.13 -5.20
CA ALA A 110 -4.67 5.32 -5.68
C ALA A 110 -4.85 3.84 -5.29
N LEU A 111 -5.24 3.55 -4.04
CA LEU A 111 -5.54 2.19 -3.59
C LEU A 111 -6.67 1.56 -4.42
N VAL A 112 -7.75 2.29 -4.68
CA VAL A 112 -8.87 1.87 -5.54
C VAL A 112 -8.39 1.59 -6.96
N SER A 113 -7.58 2.48 -7.54
CA SER A 113 -7.02 2.27 -8.88
C SER A 113 -6.16 1.00 -8.95
N ILE A 114 -5.30 0.76 -7.96
CA ILE A 114 -4.46 -0.43 -7.87
C ILE A 114 -5.33 -1.69 -7.68
N ALA A 115 -6.32 -1.64 -6.78
CA ALA A 115 -7.23 -2.77 -6.51
C ALA A 115 -8.06 -3.16 -7.74
N ASN A 116 -8.45 -2.20 -8.59
CA ASN A 116 -9.18 -2.48 -9.82
C ASN A 116 -8.31 -3.15 -10.90
N ASN A 117 -7.02 -2.79 -10.97
CA ASN A 117 -6.17 -3.14 -12.10
C ASN A 117 -5.15 -4.27 -11.82
N LYS A 118 -4.78 -4.53 -10.56
CA LYS A 118 -3.64 -5.41 -10.21
C LYS A 118 -4.07 -6.81 -9.75
N SER A 119 -3.13 -7.72 -9.49
CA SER A 119 -3.43 -9.13 -9.17
C SER A 119 -4.00 -9.33 -7.75
N GLN A 120 -4.57 -10.51 -7.45
CA GLN A 120 -5.07 -10.86 -6.11
C GLN A 120 -4.02 -10.67 -5.00
N LYS A 121 -2.74 -10.87 -5.32
CA LYS A 121 -1.65 -10.62 -4.37
C LYS A 121 -1.57 -9.15 -3.93
N HIS A 122 -1.86 -8.21 -4.83
CA HIS A 122 -1.91 -6.78 -4.50
C HIS A 122 -3.14 -6.47 -3.66
N LEU A 123 -4.29 -7.04 -3.98
CA LEU A 123 -5.53 -6.85 -3.21
C LEU A 123 -5.35 -7.36 -1.78
N LYS A 124 -4.67 -8.51 -1.63
CA LYS A 124 -4.31 -9.06 -0.32
C LYS A 124 -3.39 -8.14 0.48
N ALA A 125 -2.43 -7.48 -0.17
CA ALA A 125 -1.55 -6.51 0.47
C ALA A 125 -2.34 -5.28 0.94
N ILE A 126 -3.20 -4.72 0.08
CA ILE A 126 -4.09 -3.60 0.45
C ILE A 126 -5.03 -4.01 1.60
N ALA A 127 -5.61 -5.21 1.55
CA ALA A 127 -6.47 -5.74 2.62
C ALA A 127 -5.74 -5.94 3.96
N GLY A 128 -4.41 -5.98 3.95
CA GLY A 128 -3.56 -6.09 5.15
C GLY A 128 -3.31 -4.77 5.88
N ARG A 129 -3.73 -3.63 5.33
CA ARG A 129 -3.58 -2.32 5.98
C ARG A 129 -4.32 -2.27 7.31
N SER A 130 -3.79 -1.54 8.29
CA SER A 130 -4.42 -1.37 9.61
C SER A 130 -5.79 -0.72 9.54
N THR A 131 -5.98 0.23 8.61
CA THR A 131 -7.24 0.92 8.38
C THR A 131 -7.57 0.97 6.90
N LEU A 132 -8.84 0.82 6.56
CA LEU A 132 -9.35 0.92 5.19
C LEU A 132 -10.65 1.73 5.17
N SER A 133 -10.79 2.59 4.18
CA SER A 133 -12.05 3.30 3.96
C SER A 133 -13.07 2.44 3.21
N GLU A 134 -14.32 2.83 3.30
CA GLU A 134 -15.46 2.15 2.68
C GLU A 134 -15.24 1.98 1.17
N VAL A 135 -14.79 3.03 0.48
CA VAL A 135 -14.53 3.00 -0.98
C VAL A 135 -13.45 1.98 -1.38
N VAL A 136 -12.43 1.78 -0.55
CA VAL A 136 -11.39 0.78 -0.82
C VAL A 136 -11.92 -0.63 -0.50
N THR A 137 -12.61 -0.81 0.63
CA THR A 137 -13.14 -2.12 1.01
C THR A 137 -14.17 -2.64 0.02
N ASP A 138 -15.03 -1.78 -0.54
CA ASP A 138 -16.04 -2.20 -1.52
C ASP A 138 -15.38 -2.82 -2.76
N VAL A 139 -14.31 -2.20 -3.26
CA VAL A 139 -13.54 -2.73 -4.41
C VAL A 139 -12.86 -4.05 -4.04
N LEU A 140 -12.30 -4.15 -2.83
CA LEU A 140 -11.67 -5.38 -2.34
C LEU A 140 -12.69 -6.50 -2.17
N VAL A 141 -13.89 -6.22 -1.68
CA VAL A 141 -14.97 -7.19 -1.53
C VAL A 141 -15.53 -7.58 -2.90
N ASP A 142 -15.57 -6.69 -3.87
CA ASP A 142 -16.10 -7.00 -5.20
C ASP A 142 -15.16 -7.89 -6.00
N ARG A 143 -13.88 -7.55 -6.01
CA ARG A 143 -12.89 -8.19 -6.87
C ARG A 143 -12.05 -9.25 -6.15
N GLY A 144 -11.98 -9.19 -4.83
CA GLY A 144 -11.17 -10.08 -4.00
C GLY A 144 -11.67 -11.52 -3.99
N ASP A 145 -10.72 -12.44 -3.88
CA ASP A 145 -10.99 -13.84 -3.60
C ASP A 145 -11.36 -14.08 -2.12
N SER A 146 -11.50 -15.35 -1.74
CA SER A 146 -11.82 -15.75 -0.37
C SER A 146 -10.79 -15.26 0.64
N GLU A 147 -9.50 -15.22 0.29
CA GLU A 147 -8.46 -14.79 1.21
C GLU A 147 -8.51 -13.27 1.44
N VAL A 148 -8.72 -12.48 0.39
CA VAL A 148 -8.96 -11.04 0.49
C VAL A 148 -10.20 -10.76 1.34
N SER A 149 -11.30 -11.49 1.08
CA SER A 149 -12.55 -11.35 1.83
C SER A 149 -12.36 -11.63 3.33
N ARG A 150 -11.61 -12.69 3.68
CA ARG A 150 -11.28 -13.01 5.08
C ARG A 150 -10.45 -11.91 5.73
N ARG A 151 -9.44 -11.38 5.03
CA ARG A 151 -8.61 -10.28 5.55
C ARG A 151 -9.45 -9.04 5.83
N VAL A 152 -10.27 -8.63 4.87
CA VAL A 152 -11.17 -7.47 5.02
C VAL A 152 -12.17 -7.71 6.16
N GLY A 153 -12.79 -8.89 6.23
CA GLY A 153 -13.74 -9.22 7.28
C GLY A 153 -13.13 -9.21 8.69
N ALA A 154 -11.91 -9.74 8.84
CA ALA A 154 -11.19 -9.77 10.11
C ALA A 154 -10.55 -8.43 10.51
N ASN A 155 -10.46 -7.48 9.58
CA ASN A 155 -9.83 -6.19 9.82
C ASN A 155 -10.80 -5.22 10.52
N LEU A 156 -10.70 -5.10 11.84
CA LEU A 156 -11.55 -4.21 12.64
C LEU A 156 -11.35 -2.71 12.33
N GLY A 157 -10.24 -2.32 11.70
CA GLY A 157 -10.00 -0.95 11.23
C GLY A 157 -10.53 -0.67 9.82
N ALA A 158 -11.02 -1.70 9.11
CA ALA A 158 -11.65 -1.54 7.81
C ALA A 158 -13.11 -1.10 7.96
N ARG A 159 -13.51 0.01 7.35
CA ARG A 159 -14.90 0.44 7.29
C ARG A 159 -15.62 -0.26 6.16
N LEU A 160 -16.76 -0.88 6.44
CA LEU A 160 -17.55 -1.62 5.45
C LEU A 160 -18.87 -0.91 5.18
N SER A 161 -19.24 -0.83 3.90
CA SER A 161 -20.58 -0.42 3.51
C SER A 161 -21.60 -1.50 3.87
N GLU A 162 -22.88 -1.14 3.97
CA GLU A 162 -23.96 -2.14 4.11
C GLU A 162 -23.92 -3.17 2.96
N MET A 163 -23.65 -2.69 1.73
CA MET A 163 -23.51 -3.56 0.56
C MET A 163 -22.29 -4.49 0.69
N GLY A 164 -21.17 -3.99 1.22
CA GLY A 164 -19.98 -4.76 1.53
C GLY A 164 -20.28 -5.88 2.53
N PHE A 165 -21.02 -5.59 3.61
CA PHE A 165 -21.48 -6.61 4.55
C PHE A 165 -22.36 -7.67 3.88
N VAL A 166 -23.35 -7.26 3.07
CA VAL A 166 -24.23 -8.21 2.35
C VAL A 166 -23.41 -9.15 1.46
N LYS A 167 -22.44 -8.61 0.71
CA LYS A 167 -21.57 -9.40 -0.16
C LYS A 167 -20.67 -10.35 0.64
N LEU A 168 -20.10 -9.89 1.74
CA LEU A 168 -19.26 -10.70 2.62
C LEU A 168 -20.07 -11.82 3.29
N ILE A 169 -21.27 -11.54 3.82
CA ILE A 169 -22.16 -12.55 4.42
C ILE A 169 -22.58 -13.60 3.39
N ASN A 170 -22.87 -13.19 2.15
CA ASN A 170 -23.18 -14.15 1.09
C ASN A 170 -22.02 -15.09 0.77
N ARG A 171 -20.76 -14.58 0.79
CA ARG A 171 -19.56 -15.43 0.68
C ARG A 171 -19.36 -16.30 1.91
N ALA A 172 -19.65 -15.77 3.10
CA ALA A 172 -19.48 -16.43 4.38
C ALA A 172 -20.31 -17.71 4.51
N LYS A 173 -21.42 -17.85 3.77
CA LYS A 173 -22.23 -19.09 3.68
C LYS A 173 -21.43 -20.33 3.28
N LYS A 174 -20.29 -20.16 2.59
CA LYS A 174 -19.39 -21.25 2.17
C LYS A 174 -18.00 -21.12 2.82
N ASP A 175 -17.85 -20.20 3.76
CA ASP A 175 -16.57 -19.85 4.36
C ASP A 175 -16.76 -19.52 5.85
N ARG A 176 -16.66 -20.56 6.68
CA ARG A 176 -16.81 -20.46 8.13
C ARG A 176 -15.87 -19.43 8.76
N ASN A 177 -14.62 -19.38 8.31
CA ASN A 177 -13.63 -18.44 8.86
C ASN A 177 -14.02 -16.99 8.56
N LEU A 178 -14.61 -16.73 7.38
CA LEU A 178 -15.16 -15.42 7.07
C LEU A 178 -16.39 -15.11 7.93
N ALA A 179 -17.29 -16.08 8.14
CA ALA A 179 -18.47 -15.90 8.98
C ALA A 179 -18.08 -15.56 10.43
N ASP A 180 -17.12 -16.30 11.00
CA ASP A 180 -16.59 -16.08 12.34
C ASP A 180 -15.94 -14.69 12.44
N ALA A 181 -15.14 -14.30 11.45
CA ALA A 181 -14.52 -12.98 11.41
C ALA A 181 -15.57 -11.84 11.43
N ILE A 182 -16.60 -11.92 10.59
CA ILE A 182 -17.68 -10.92 10.55
C ILE A 182 -18.47 -10.90 11.86
N SER A 183 -18.65 -12.05 12.53
CA SER A 183 -19.44 -12.15 13.77
C SER A 183 -18.83 -11.37 14.94
N THR A 184 -17.52 -11.15 14.93
CA THR A 184 -16.80 -10.39 15.96
C THR A 184 -16.87 -8.89 15.77
N ARG A 185 -17.43 -8.43 14.65
CA ARG A 185 -17.48 -7.01 14.30
C ARG A 185 -18.64 -6.30 15.00
N ALA A 186 -18.32 -5.22 15.71
CA ALA A 186 -19.32 -4.40 16.40
C ALA A 186 -20.12 -3.47 15.47
N ASP A 187 -19.61 -3.21 14.27
CA ASP A 187 -20.23 -2.34 13.25
C ASP A 187 -21.17 -3.10 12.29
N LEU A 188 -21.41 -4.40 12.52
CA LEU A 188 -22.36 -5.19 11.73
C LEU A 188 -23.80 -4.65 11.91
N PRO A 189 -24.50 -4.25 10.83
CA PRO A 189 -25.88 -3.80 10.93
C PRO A 189 -26.79 -4.87 11.57
N PRO A 190 -27.64 -4.51 12.57
CA PRO A 190 -28.49 -5.48 13.28
C PRO A 190 -29.41 -6.28 12.36
N GLU A 191 -29.85 -5.67 11.25
CA GLU A 191 -30.69 -6.30 10.23
C GLU A 191 -30.00 -7.45 9.49
N LEU A 192 -28.66 -7.44 9.44
CA LEU A 192 -27.86 -8.46 8.77
C LEU A 192 -27.46 -9.63 9.67
N VAL A 193 -27.60 -9.49 10.99
CA VAL A 193 -27.26 -10.53 11.98
C VAL A 193 -28.00 -11.85 11.74
N PRO A 194 -29.32 -11.89 11.44
CA PRO A 194 -30.01 -13.15 11.15
C PRO A 194 -29.42 -13.89 9.94
N PHE A 195 -29.00 -13.17 8.91
CA PHE A 195 -28.41 -13.76 7.71
C PHE A 195 -27.02 -14.36 7.98
N LEU A 196 -26.24 -13.73 8.86
CA LEU A 196 -24.96 -14.28 9.30
C LEU A 196 -25.16 -15.54 10.15
N LYS A 197 -26.16 -15.57 11.05
CA LYS A 197 -26.50 -16.79 11.82
C LYS A 197 -26.86 -17.95 10.92
N LEU A 198 -27.72 -17.71 9.92
CA LEU A 198 -28.06 -18.72 8.91
C LEU A 198 -26.82 -19.23 8.15
N ALA A 199 -25.87 -18.35 7.85
CA ALA A 199 -24.61 -18.72 7.20
C ALA A 199 -23.70 -19.60 8.08
N LEU A 200 -23.73 -19.42 9.40
CA LEU A 200 -22.99 -20.23 10.37
C LEU A 200 -23.66 -21.59 10.62
N GLU A 201 -24.99 -21.65 10.64
CA GLU A 201 -25.77 -22.88 10.86
C GLU A 201 -25.78 -23.83 9.65
N SER A 202 -25.52 -23.30 8.46
CA SER A 202 -25.56 -24.07 7.19
C SER A 202 -24.24 -24.78 6.84
N GLN A 203 -23.26 -24.83 7.76
CA GLN A 203 -21.91 -25.37 7.55
C GLN A 203 -21.53 -26.43 8.57
#